data_AF-A0A2A6CHC2-F1
#
_entry.id   AF-A0A2A6CHC2-F1
#
_cell.length_a   1.000
_cell.length_b   1.000
_cell.length_c   1.000
_cell.angle_alpha   90.00
_cell.angle_beta   90.00
_cell.angle_gamma   90.00
#
_symmetry.space_group_name_H-M   'P 1'
#
loop_
_entity.id
_entity.type
_entity.pdbx_description
1 polymer ?
#
loop_
_entity_poly.entity_id
_entity_poly.type
_entity_poly.pdbx_seq_one_letter_code
_entity_poly.pdbx_strand_id
1 'polypeptide(L)'
;MAIFIIENHSLLEELNLEKTKFSLDDLEELYESAVDQVALSALLGCVRLMERVEEKRVPTKEFLKKTEMLRLRDAEYKWMKDHPDSYPVSSDNTTVSFGQEMQTANRQLTVVLNILLTVAATFVFGFVGLQYTHPDLSQEVRLIIGLVMATVVLFADAYFLVKTLDE
;
A
#
# COMPACT_ATOMS: atom_id res chain seq x y z
N MET A 1 -17.83 -14.44 9.49
CA MET A 1 -19.21 -14.57 9.98
C MET A 1 -19.36 -13.59 11.13
N ALA A 2 -20.14 -12.52 10.99
CA ALA A 2 -20.33 -11.52 12.04
C ALA A 2 -21.41 -12.02 13.00
N ILE A 3 -21.14 -11.99 14.30
CA ILE A 3 -22.04 -12.46 15.35
C ILE A 3 -22.40 -11.25 16.22
N PHE A 4 -23.69 -11.06 16.48
CA PHE A 4 -24.21 -9.94 17.26
C PHE A 4 -24.71 -10.40 18.64
N ILE A 5 -24.49 -9.59 19.67
CA ILE A 5 -24.93 -9.82 21.05
C ILE A 5 -25.69 -8.59 21.54
N ILE A 6 -26.84 -8.80 22.18
CA ILE A 6 -27.68 -7.76 22.80
C ILE A 6 -27.54 -7.88 24.32
N GLU A 7 -26.99 -6.87 24.99
CA GLU A 7 -26.73 -6.88 26.44
C GLU A 7 -27.77 -6.10 27.27
N ASN A 8 -28.80 -5.50 26.65
CA ASN A 8 -29.81 -4.74 27.39
C ASN A 8 -30.97 -5.64 27.85
N HIS A 9 -30.89 -6.07 29.12
CA HIS A 9 -31.84 -7.01 29.74
C HIS A 9 -33.31 -6.56 29.72
N SER A 10 -33.56 -5.25 29.66
CA SER A 10 -34.91 -4.66 29.71
C SER A 10 -35.75 -4.93 28.45
N LEU A 11 -35.11 -5.13 27.29
CA LEU A 11 -35.78 -5.37 26.01
C LEU A 11 -35.78 -6.84 25.59
N LEU A 12 -35.05 -7.70 26.30
CA LEU A 12 -35.10 -9.16 26.11
C LEU A 12 -36.40 -9.76 26.64
N GLU A 13 -37.01 -9.11 27.64
CA GLU A 13 -38.25 -9.56 28.27
C GLU A 13 -39.49 -9.12 27.46
N GLU A 14 -39.49 -7.94 26.85
CA GLU A 14 -40.58 -7.47 25.96
C GLU A 14 -40.65 -8.24 24.64
N LEU A 15 -39.52 -8.75 24.12
CA LEU A 15 -39.47 -9.51 22.86
C LEU A 15 -39.39 -11.03 23.05
N ASN A 16 -39.37 -11.51 24.31
CA ASN A 16 -39.36 -12.93 24.68
C ASN A 16 -38.29 -13.78 23.95
N LEU A 17 -37.06 -13.26 23.86
CA LEU A 17 -35.96 -13.92 23.14
C LEU A 17 -34.95 -14.52 24.11
N GLU A 18 -34.90 -15.86 24.19
CA GLU A 18 -33.99 -16.64 25.05
C GLU A 18 -32.53 -16.72 24.56
N LYS A 19 -32.21 -16.20 23.37
CA LYS A 19 -30.87 -16.29 22.78
C LYS A 19 -30.16 -14.95 22.78
N THR A 20 -28.90 -14.97 23.20
CA THR A 20 -28.01 -13.80 23.32
C THR A 20 -26.99 -13.68 22.19
N LYS A 21 -27.06 -14.55 21.16
CA LYS A 21 -26.16 -14.54 19.99
C LYS A 21 -26.97 -14.74 18.71
N PHE A 22 -26.85 -13.80 17.77
CA PHE A 22 -27.59 -13.83 16.51
C PHE A 22 -26.63 -13.79 15.31
N SER A 23 -26.90 -14.64 14.31
CA SER A 23 -26.29 -14.60 12.98
C SER A 23 -27.04 -13.60 12.07
N LEU A 24 -26.48 -13.28 10.90
CA LEU A 24 -27.14 -12.39 9.92
C LEU A 24 -28.46 -12.96 9.40
N ASP A 25 -28.56 -14.29 9.26
CA ASP A 25 -29.79 -14.96 8.79
C ASP A 25 -30.92 -14.91 9.84
N ASP A 26 -30.56 -14.95 11.13
CA ASP A 26 -31.53 -14.87 12.24
C ASP A 26 -32.14 -13.45 12.38
N LEU A 27 -31.44 -12.42 11.88
CA LEU A 27 -31.89 -11.02 11.89
C LEU A 27 -32.97 -10.75 10.83
N GLU A 28 -32.93 -11.47 9.71
CA GLU A 28 -33.95 -11.37 8.66
C GLU A 28 -35.27 -12.01 9.11
N GLU A 29 -35.21 -13.12 9.85
CA GLU A 29 -36.38 -13.77 10.46
C GLU A 29 -37.01 -12.93 11.59
N LEU A 30 -36.19 -12.18 12.34
CA LEU A 30 -36.69 -11.22 13.34
C LEU A 30 -37.32 -9.97 12.72
N TYR A 31 -36.83 -9.54 11.56
CA TYR A 31 -37.38 -8.40 10.81
C TYR A 31 -38.81 -8.68 10.34
N GLU A 32 -39.10 -9.91 9.87
CA GLU A 32 -40.45 -10.31 9.44
C GLU A 32 -41.47 -10.36 10.60
N SER A 33 -41.03 -10.72 11.81
CA SER A 33 -41.94 -10.85 12.98
C SER A 33 -42.14 -9.57 13.79
N ALA A 34 -41.19 -8.62 13.74
CA ALA A 34 -41.17 -7.44 14.62
C ALA A 34 -41.53 -6.12 13.92
N VAL A 35 -42.11 -6.17 12.70
CA VAL A 35 -42.47 -4.98 11.90
C VAL A 35 -43.41 -4.01 12.64
N ASP A 36 -44.20 -4.48 13.62
CA ASP A 36 -45.32 -3.70 14.15
C ASP A 36 -45.11 -3.05 15.53
N GLN A 37 -43.99 -3.27 16.25
CA GLN A 37 -43.88 -2.79 17.64
C GLN A 37 -42.59 -2.08 18.08
N VAL A 38 -41.48 -2.10 17.34
CA VAL A 38 -40.23 -1.46 17.84
C VAL A 38 -39.48 -0.68 16.75
N ALA A 39 -39.12 0.57 17.07
CA ALA A 39 -38.31 1.41 16.20
C ALA A 39 -36.90 0.82 16.03
N LEU A 40 -36.55 0.50 14.79
CA LEU A 40 -35.26 -0.05 14.34
C LEU A 40 -34.03 0.71 14.88
N SER A 41 -34.19 2.00 15.19
CA SER A 41 -33.17 2.87 15.80
C SER A 41 -32.79 2.46 17.23
N ALA A 42 -33.71 1.92 18.03
CA ALA A 42 -33.42 1.45 19.39
C ALA A 42 -32.61 0.15 19.37
N LEU A 43 -32.87 -0.71 18.40
CA LEU A 43 -32.18 -1.99 18.22
C LEU A 43 -30.74 -1.77 17.72
N LEU A 44 -30.54 -0.90 16.72
CA LEU A 44 -29.21 -0.51 16.24
C LEU A 44 -28.36 0.18 17.32
N GLY A 45 -28.99 0.89 18.26
CA GLY A 45 -28.29 1.52 19.40
C GLY A 45 -27.71 0.52 20.40
N CYS A 46 -28.22 -0.72 20.43
CA CYS A 46 -27.79 -1.75 21.39
C CYS A 46 -26.79 -2.76 20.78
N VAL A 47 -26.52 -2.70 19.48
CA VAL A 47 -25.67 -3.66 18.78
C VAL A 47 -24.23 -3.16 18.76
N ARG A 48 -23.35 -3.80 19.53
CA ARG A 48 -21.89 -3.63 19.38
C ARG A 48 -21.31 -4.77 18.55
N LEU A 49 -20.59 -4.41 17.49
CA LEU A 49 -19.79 -5.35 16.70
C LEU A 49 -18.65 -5.91 17.55
N MET A 50 -18.58 -7.23 17.71
CA MET A 50 -17.39 -7.86 18.29
C MET A 50 -16.19 -7.71 17.33
N GLU A 51 -15.05 -7.35 17.89
CA GLU A 51 -13.79 -7.28 17.17
C GLU A 51 -13.41 -8.67 16.64
N ARG A 52 -13.00 -8.72 15.37
CA ARG A 52 -12.64 -9.96 14.67
C ARG A 52 -11.45 -10.59 15.39
N VAL A 53 -11.71 -11.65 16.16
CA VAL A 53 -10.64 -12.51 16.68
C VAL A 53 -10.04 -13.24 15.48
N GLU A 54 -8.86 -12.80 15.03
CA GLU A 54 -8.10 -13.52 14.02
C GLU A 54 -7.74 -14.90 14.58
N GLU A 55 -8.35 -15.94 13.99
CA GLU A 55 -7.96 -17.31 14.31
C GLU A 55 -6.51 -17.51 13.86
N LYS A 56 -5.61 -17.65 14.84
CA LYS A 56 -4.18 -17.86 14.58
C LYS A 56 -4.02 -19.17 13.81
N ARG A 57 -3.85 -19.07 12.49
CA ARG A 57 -3.70 -20.25 11.62
C ARG A 57 -2.55 -21.11 12.11
N VAL A 58 -2.84 -22.36 12.47
CA VAL A 58 -1.79 -23.33 12.83
C VAL A 58 -0.98 -23.61 11.56
N PRO A 59 0.36 -23.42 11.57
CA PRO A 59 1.15 -23.57 10.35
C PRO A 59 1.10 -25.02 9.86
N THR A 60 0.70 -25.23 8.61
CA THR A 60 0.79 -26.55 7.96
C THR A 60 2.25 -26.99 7.87
N LYS A 61 2.53 -28.29 7.96
CA LYS A 61 3.89 -28.86 7.97
C LYS A 61 4.78 -28.37 6.81
N GLU A 62 4.19 -28.08 5.65
CA GLU A 62 4.91 -27.55 4.49
C GLU A 62 5.43 -26.11 4.70
N PHE A 63 4.64 -25.27 5.39
CA PHE A 63 5.07 -23.89 5.68
C PHE A 63 6.23 -23.88 6.65
N LEU A 64 6.20 -24.74 7.68
CA LEU A 64 7.31 -24.87 8.63
C LEU A 64 8.62 -25.26 7.92
N LYS A 65 8.56 -26.24 7.01
CA LYS A 65 9.72 -26.63 6.19
C LYS A 65 10.24 -25.48 5.33
N LYS A 66 9.35 -24.72 4.68
CA LYS A 66 9.75 -23.55 3.88
C LYS A 66 10.37 -22.44 4.74
N THR A 67 9.79 -22.16 5.91
CA THR A 67 10.31 -21.17 6.85
C THR A 67 11.69 -21.58 7.35
N GLU A 68 11.90 -22.86 7.67
CA GLU A 68 13.20 -23.37 8.11
C GLU A 68 14.26 -23.29 7.00
N MET A 69 13.92 -23.68 5.76
CA MET A 69 14.81 -23.53 4.61
C MET A 69 15.21 -22.07 4.36
N LEU A 70 14.25 -21.14 4.42
CA LEU A 70 14.53 -19.71 4.27
C LEU A 70 15.46 -19.20 5.38
N ARG A 71 15.21 -19.61 6.64
CA ARG A 71 16.04 -19.22 7.78
C ARG A 71 17.49 -19.71 7.67
N LEU A 72 17.70 -20.92 7.16
CA LEU A 72 19.03 -21.47 6.92
C LEU A 72 19.77 -20.69 5.83
N ARG A 73 19.08 -20.38 4.73
CA ARG A 73 19.65 -19.59 3.62
C ARG A 73 20.02 -18.17 4.05
N ASP A 74 19.18 -17.54 4.87
CA ASP A 74 19.47 -16.19 5.39
C ASP A 74 20.66 -16.20 6.37
N ALA A 75 20.82 -17.27 7.15
CA ALA A 75 21.98 -17.47 8.02
C ALA A 75 23.27 -17.70 7.21
N GLU A 76 23.20 -18.49 6.14
CA GLU A 76 24.32 -18.72 5.21
C GLU A 76 24.72 -17.41 4.51
N TYR A 77 23.75 -16.64 4.02
CA TYR A 77 24.00 -15.33 3.42
C TYR A 77 24.68 -14.37 4.40
N LYS A 78 24.22 -14.35 5.66
CA LYS A 78 24.85 -13.54 6.71
C LYS A 78 26.28 -13.99 6.99
N TRP A 79 26.51 -15.30 7.07
CA TRP A 79 27.86 -15.85 7.28
C TRP A 79 28.81 -15.46 6.14
N MET A 80 28.35 -15.53 4.89
CA MET A 80 29.10 -15.11 3.70
C MET A 80 29.41 -13.60 3.70
N LYS A 81 28.46 -12.78 4.14
CA LYS A 81 28.67 -11.33 4.29
C LYS A 81 29.70 -11.01 5.37
N ASP A 82 29.69 -11.75 6.48
CA ASP A 82 30.58 -11.54 7.62
C ASP A 82 32.01 -12.09 7.37
N HIS A 83 32.17 -13.06 6.45
CA HIS A 83 33.46 -13.68 6.11
C HIS A 83 33.76 -13.59 4.59
N PRO A 84 34.04 -12.38 4.06
CA PRO A 84 34.29 -12.18 2.63
C PRO A 84 35.52 -12.93 2.09
N ASP A 85 36.49 -13.27 2.96
CA ASP A 85 37.77 -13.88 2.58
C ASP A 85 37.77 -15.41 2.58
N SER A 86 36.66 -16.07 2.94
CA SER A 86 36.60 -17.53 3.12
C SER A 86 36.29 -18.33 1.85
N TYR A 87 36.03 -17.66 0.72
CA TYR A 87 35.78 -18.32 -0.56
C TYR A 87 37.04 -18.29 -1.42
N PRO A 88 37.45 -19.43 -2.02
CA PRO A 88 38.56 -19.42 -2.97
C PRO A 88 38.16 -18.51 -4.13
N VAL A 89 38.83 -17.37 -4.23
CA VAL A 89 38.68 -16.40 -5.31
C VAL A 89 39.11 -17.08 -6.62
N SER A 90 38.18 -17.76 -7.27
CA SER A 90 38.30 -18.13 -8.68
C SER A 90 38.36 -16.84 -9.47
N SER A 91 39.46 -16.65 -10.20
CA SER A 91 39.89 -15.46 -10.92
C SER A 91 39.02 -15.09 -12.14
N ASP A 92 37.69 -15.09 -11.99
CA ASP A 92 36.69 -14.65 -12.99
C ASP A 92 35.82 -13.49 -12.46
N ASN A 93 36.28 -12.81 -11.41
CA ASN A 93 35.62 -11.67 -10.78
C ASN A 93 35.55 -10.41 -11.67
N THR A 94 36.31 -10.34 -12.77
CA THR A 94 36.27 -9.21 -13.71
C THR A 94 35.02 -9.19 -14.58
N THR A 95 34.39 -10.34 -14.85
CA THR A 95 33.18 -10.39 -15.70
C THR A 95 31.90 -10.11 -14.91
N VAL A 96 31.86 -10.50 -13.63
CA VAL A 96 30.73 -10.24 -12.73
C VAL A 96 30.70 -8.76 -12.30
N SER A 97 31.87 -8.15 -12.08
CA SER A 97 31.96 -6.70 -11.80
C SER A 97 31.46 -5.86 -12.97
N PHE A 98 31.79 -6.25 -14.22
CA PHE A 98 31.33 -5.53 -15.42
C PHE A 98 29.81 -5.57 -15.58
N GLY A 99 29.17 -6.71 -15.26
CA GLY A 99 27.71 -6.82 -15.26
C GLY A 99 27.03 -5.97 -14.18
N GLN A 100 27.63 -5.89 -12.99
CA GLN A 100 27.14 -5.04 -11.89
C GLN A 100 27.37 -3.54 -12.15
N GLU A 101 28.48 -3.17 -12.76
CA GLU A 101 28.78 -1.80 -13.18
C GLU A 101 27.80 -1.33 -14.27
N MET A 102 27.51 -2.19 -15.26
CA MET A 102 26.53 -1.92 -16.30
C MET A 102 25.11 -1.78 -15.74
N GLN A 103 24.74 -2.59 -14.74
CA GLN A 103 23.47 -2.46 -14.03
C GLN A 103 23.37 -1.13 -13.26
N THR A 104 24.47 -0.67 -12.67
CA THR A 104 24.55 0.60 -11.95
C THR A 104 24.42 1.79 -12.89
N ALA A 105 25.08 1.74 -14.05
CA ALA A 105 24.93 2.75 -15.10
C ALA A 105 23.48 2.84 -15.63
N ASN A 106 22.82 1.70 -15.84
CA ASN A 106 21.42 1.64 -16.27
C ASN A 106 20.47 2.26 -15.23
N ARG A 107 20.77 2.10 -13.94
CA ARG A 107 19.98 2.72 -12.86
C ARG A 107 20.10 4.24 -12.86
N GLN A 108 21.31 4.78 -13.03
CA GLN A 108 21.52 6.24 -13.09
C GLN A 108 20.82 6.87 -14.30
N LEU A 109 20.90 6.21 -15.47
CA LEU A 109 20.17 6.65 -16.67
C LEU A 109 18.66 6.66 -16.44
N THR A 110 18.12 5.64 -15.76
CA THR A 110 16.69 5.56 -15.48
C THR A 110 16.21 6.72 -14.61
N VAL A 111 17.02 7.15 -13.63
CA VAL A 111 16.68 8.31 -12.79
C VAL A 111 16.68 9.60 -13.62
N VAL A 112 17.70 9.84 -14.43
CA VAL A 112 17.77 11.03 -15.29
C VAL A 112 16.59 11.08 -16.27
N LEU A 113 16.25 9.93 -16.86
CA LEU A 113 15.09 9.82 -17.76
C LEU A 113 13.78 10.13 -17.04
N ASN A 114 13.62 9.70 -15.79
CA ASN A 114 12.43 10.00 -15.00
C ASN A 114 12.26 11.51 -14.80
N ILE A 115 13.34 12.21 -14.41
CA ILE A 115 13.33 13.68 -14.25
C ILE A 115 13.02 14.38 -15.57
N LEU A 116 13.63 13.94 -16.67
CA LEU A 116 13.35 14.53 -17.98
C LEU A 116 11.89 14.32 -18.38
N LEU A 117 11.33 13.16 -18.09
CA LEU A 117 9.94 12.83 -18.40
C LEU A 117 8.96 13.65 -17.55
N THR A 118 9.20 13.81 -16.25
CA THR A 118 8.34 14.61 -15.35
C THR A 118 8.41 16.10 -15.71
N VAL A 119 9.59 16.62 -16.01
CA VAL A 119 9.78 18.02 -16.43
C VAL A 119 9.13 18.27 -17.77
N ALA A 120 9.30 17.38 -18.75
CA ALA A 120 8.65 17.48 -20.06
C ALA A 120 7.12 17.39 -19.94
N ALA A 121 6.61 16.45 -19.12
CA ALA A 121 5.19 16.31 -18.87
C ALA A 121 4.61 17.57 -18.22
N THR A 122 5.30 18.15 -17.23
CA THR A 122 4.86 19.39 -16.56
C THR A 122 4.89 20.58 -17.49
N PHE A 123 5.91 20.69 -18.34
CA PHE A 123 5.98 21.74 -19.36
C PHE A 123 4.83 21.64 -20.36
N VAL A 124 4.62 20.45 -20.94
CA VAL A 124 3.53 20.21 -21.90
C VAL A 124 2.18 20.42 -21.24
N PHE A 125 2.01 19.93 -20.02
CA PHE A 125 0.80 20.14 -19.23
C PHE A 125 0.55 21.63 -18.94
N GLY A 126 1.59 22.39 -18.57
CA GLY A 126 1.47 23.84 -18.35
C GLY A 126 1.09 24.57 -19.63
N PHE A 127 1.70 24.22 -20.76
CA PHE A 127 1.42 24.85 -22.06
C PHE A 127 0.02 24.49 -22.61
N VAL A 128 -0.28 23.19 -22.71
CA VAL A 128 -1.54 22.68 -23.26
C VAL A 128 -2.70 22.90 -22.27
N GLY A 129 -2.47 22.74 -20.97
CA GLY A 129 -3.48 22.99 -19.95
C GLY A 129 -3.95 24.43 -19.93
N LEU A 130 -3.04 25.40 -20.14
CA LEU A 130 -3.40 26.81 -20.29
C LEU A 130 -4.11 27.11 -21.60
N GLN A 131 -3.83 26.36 -22.67
CA GLN A 131 -4.55 26.49 -23.92
C GLN A 131 -6.03 26.13 -23.76
N TYR A 132 -6.35 25.09 -22.99
CA TYR A 132 -7.73 24.67 -22.74
C TYR A 132 -8.46 25.55 -21.73
N THR A 133 -7.78 26.02 -20.68
CA THR A 133 -8.42 26.82 -19.62
C THR A 133 -8.58 28.29 -19.99
N HIS A 134 -7.64 28.88 -20.74
CA HIS A 134 -7.62 30.30 -21.05
C HIS A 134 -7.21 30.55 -22.52
N PRO A 135 -8.15 30.38 -23.48
CA PRO A 135 -7.88 30.47 -24.91
C PRO A 135 -7.42 31.87 -25.39
N ASP A 136 -7.66 32.92 -24.60
CA ASP A 136 -7.33 34.31 -24.95
C ASP A 136 -5.88 34.72 -24.64
N LEU A 137 -5.14 33.90 -23.88
CA LEU A 137 -3.72 34.17 -23.58
C LEU A 137 -2.85 34.03 -24.84
N SER A 138 -1.90 34.97 -25.01
CA SER A 138 -0.90 34.87 -26.08
C SER A 138 -0.02 33.63 -25.90
N GLN A 139 0.43 33.06 -27.02
CA GLN A 139 1.25 31.85 -27.03
C GLN A 139 2.53 32.00 -26.19
N GLU A 140 3.12 33.19 -26.21
CA GLU A 140 4.34 33.53 -25.46
C GLU A 140 4.14 33.44 -23.95
N VAL A 141 3.03 33.96 -23.43
CA VAL A 141 2.73 33.93 -21.99
C VAL A 141 2.48 32.51 -21.52
N ARG A 142 1.79 31.68 -22.32
CA ARG A 142 1.59 30.26 -22.01
C ARG A 142 2.91 29.49 -21.93
N LEU A 143 3.84 29.79 -22.83
CA LEU A 143 5.16 29.19 -22.85
C LEU A 143 5.93 29.56 -21.57
N ILE A 144 5.93 30.84 -21.19
CA ILE A 144 6.60 31.32 -19.97
C ILE A 144 6.02 30.64 -18.73
N ILE A 145 4.70 30.55 -18.60
CA ILE A 145 4.07 29.90 -17.43
C ILE A 145 4.39 28.40 -17.40
N GLY A 146 4.33 27.72 -18.55
CA GLY A 146 4.73 26.31 -18.66
C GLY A 146 6.19 26.09 -18.28
N LEU A 147 7.08 27.01 -18.69
CA LEU A 147 8.50 26.98 -18.34
C LEU A 147 8.74 27.20 -16.84
N VAL A 148 8.03 28.15 -16.23
CA VAL A 148 8.13 28.42 -14.78
C VAL A 148 7.68 27.21 -13.98
N MET A 149 6.54 26.60 -14.33
CA MET A 149 6.05 25.37 -13.69
C MET A 149 7.05 24.21 -13.84
N ALA A 150 7.58 24.01 -15.04
CA ALA A 150 8.60 22.98 -15.30
C ALA A 150 9.88 23.22 -14.50
N THR A 151 10.27 24.48 -14.30
CA THR A 151 11.45 24.85 -13.50
C THR A 151 11.27 24.49 -12.02
N VAL A 152 10.08 24.72 -11.46
CA VAL A 152 9.78 24.34 -10.06
C VAL A 152 9.86 22.82 -9.87
N VAL A 153 9.29 22.05 -10.80
CA VAL A 153 9.36 20.58 -10.76
C VAL A 153 10.79 20.08 -10.94
N LEU A 154 11.55 20.68 -11.87
CA LEU A 154 12.96 20.35 -12.08
C LEU A 154 13.76 20.52 -10.78
N PHE A 155 13.55 21.60 -10.03
CA PHE A 155 14.23 21.80 -8.75
C PHE A 155 13.80 20.79 -7.69
N ALA A 156 12.51 20.44 -7.63
CA ALA A 156 12.03 19.42 -6.71
C ALA A 156 12.68 18.06 -7.02
N ASP A 157 12.64 17.63 -8.28
CA ASP A 157 13.18 16.33 -8.71
C ASP A 157 14.70 16.27 -8.59
N ALA A 158 15.42 17.34 -8.95
CA ALA A 158 16.86 17.43 -8.78
C ALA A 158 17.27 17.41 -7.31
N TYR A 159 16.52 18.08 -6.43
CA TYR A 159 16.75 18.03 -4.99
C TYR A 159 16.58 16.61 -4.43
N PHE A 160 15.51 15.91 -4.81
CA PHE A 160 15.28 14.53 -4.41
C PHE A 160 16.38 13.59 -4.93
N LEU A 161 16.87 13.79 -6.16
CA LEU A 161 17.98 13.02 -6.72
C LEU A 161 19.24 13.19 -5.87
N VAL A 162 19.66 14.43 -5.61
CA VAL A 162 20.88 14.70 -4.83
C VAL A 162 20.77 14.11 -3.44
N LYS A 163 19.62 14.27 -2.77
CA LYS A 163 19.40 13.70 -1.45
C LYS A 163 19.43 12.16 -1.43
N THR A 164 18.94 11.51 -2.49
CA THR A 164 18.95 10.03 -2.60
C THR A 164 20.34 9.46 -2.90
N LEU A 165 21.29 10.29 -3.37
CA LEU A 165 22.68 9.89 -3.59
C LEU A 165 23.58 10.08 -2.36
N ASP A 166 23.16 10.92 -1.41
CA ASP A 166 23.90 11.19 -0.15
C ASP A 166 23.56 10.20 0.97
N GLU A 167 22.43 9.48 0.86
CA GLU A 167 22.03 8.34 1.71
C GLU A 167 22.54 6.99 1.17
#